data_AF-A0A9D5VVR0-F1
#
_entry.id   AF-A0A9D5VVR0-F1
#
_cell.length_a   1.000
_cell.length_b   1.000
_cell.length_c   1.000
_cell.angle_alpha   90.00
_cell.angle_beta   90.00
_cell.angle_gamma   90.00
#
_symmetry.space_group_name_H-M   'P 1'
#
loop_
_entity.id
_entity.type
_entity.pdbx_description
1 polymer ?
#
loop_
_entity_poly.entity_id
_entity_poly.type
_entity_poly.pdbx_seq_one_letter_code
_entity_poly.pdbx_strand_id
1 'polypeptide(L)'
;MTNNKFLRIKKIISADLIVRGLFFLVALFLIAQSDPLADLSLKSIVFILKPLGASLSLEGSSLLLKGLLIPWSPDCAGTNFLAALLLLAVIMIPSEPIKLLILRFITVLPVAFLANIARVFLLLLLRLILYPNWENDEIHMLAGFLIMPPALFIMLKIPYNIKEVIQISFLRIIYCTVIFSLAAGKINEPNGIFSLFSSFILLAGVNKYQEKINFIPISLWFASGVLLAFIRIDSFWLAWVIIFPCFFSVFASFKLKNIPYFLLLAGTVPVFLFNKFIIAIVIVSGLFALAEICLTQIDEEDIKSQFDMSKIQRNIVSVFLSLALFMPFIVPFMNFHDTKDNYSKPPEEISKNAVGLHGWQLKIAGMPIGTKVFWYEARKGDRHHALYTCLRFGGKKPVPFQDKKNSNALLSDGYWLKEFFLHKGRLIETYDEYIFSSLFSGYDKGVHIIIEAPANLPYETREKAEKALRRFIKKYYLFL
;
A
#
# COMPACT_ATOMS: atom_id res chain seq x y z
N MET A 1 -23.66 -4.59 46.81
CA MET A 1 -23.76 -3.44 45.86
C MET A 1 -22.90 -3.59 44.58
N THR A 2 -22.36 -4.77 44.28
CA THR A 2 -21.42 -5.01 43.15
C THR A 2 -22.05 -5.62 41.89
N ASN A 3 -23.23 -6.24 41.97
CA ASN A 3 -23.85 -6.93 40.82
C ASN A 3 -24.53 -6.00 39.80
N ASN A 4 -25.06 -4.85 40.22
CA ASN A 4 -25.75 -3.92 39.30
C ASN A 4 -24.81 -3.08 38.44
N LYS A 5 -23.57 -2.81 38.87
CA LYS A 5 -22.55 -2.15 38.01
C LYS A 5 -22.13 -3.08 36.87
N PHE A 6 -21.88 -4.36 37.15
CA PHE A 6 -21.45 -5.34 36.15
C PHE A 6 -22.50 -5.58 35.05
N LEU A 7 -23.78 -5.63 35.41
CA LEU A 7 -24.90 -5.77 34.46
C LEU A 7 -25.15 -4.51 33.61
N ARG A 8 -24.99 -3.31 34.19
CA ARG A 8 -25.09 -2.04 33.43
C ARG A 8 -23.92 -1.85 32.46
N ILE A 9 -22.73 -2.27 32.87
CA ILE A 9 -21.50 -2.26 32.06
C ILE A 9 -21.63 -3.21 30.85
N LYS A 10 -22.12 -4.45 31.04
CA LYS A 10 -22.38 -5.38 29.92
C LYS A 10 -23.36 -4.83 28.88
N LYS A 11 -24.41 -4.11 29.30
CA LYS A 11 -25.48 -3.63 28.41
C LYS A 11 -25.12 -2.38 27.62
N ILE A 12 -24.30 -1.48 28.19
CA ILE A 12 -23.82 -0.26 27.51
C ILE A 12 -22.67 -0.62 26.54
N ILE A 13 -21.77 -1.51 26.95
CA ILE A 13 -20.67 -1.99 26.09
C ILE A 13 -21.20 -2.73 24.86
N SER A 14 -22.30 -3.48 24.96
CA SER A 14 -22.87 -4.18 23.79
C SER A 14 -23.46 -3.24 22.75
N ALA A 15 -24.15 -2.16 23.15
CA ALA A 15 -24.81 -1.26 22.20
C ALA A 15 -23.82 -0.34 21.49
N ASP A 16 -22.88 0.27 22.23
CA ASP A 16 -21.85 1.14 21.64
C ASP A 16 -20.93 0.37 20.70
N LEU A 17 -20.57 -0.86 21.06
CA LEU A 17 -19.76 -1.73 20.22
C LEU A 17 -20.48 -2.11 18.92
N ILE A 18 -21.77 -2.45 19.01
CA ILE A 18 -22.59 -2.74 17.82
C ILE A 18 -22.66 -1.51 16.92
N VAL A 19 -22.91 -0.33 17.48
CA VAL A 19 -23.01 0.93 16.71
C VAL A 19 -21.68 1.27 16.04
N ARG A 20 -20.56 1.20 16.75
CA ARG A 20 -19.21 1.43 16.18
C ARG A 20 -18.84 0.39 15.13
N GLY A 21 -19.16 -0.87 15.35
CA GLY A 21 -19.01 -1.95 14.37
C GLY A 21 -19.86 -1.70 13.12
N LEU A 22 -21.08 -1.18 13.28
CA LEU A 22 -21.96 -0.81 12.16
C LEU A 22 -21.38 0.35 11.37
N PHE A 23 -20.87 1.40 12.03
CA PHE A 23 -20.19 2.50 11.34
C PHE A 23 -18.93 2.05 10.61
N PHE A 24 -18.15 1.13 11.20
CA PHE A 24 -17.00 0.52 10.55
C PHE A 24 -17.42 -0.25 9.28
N LEU A 25 -18.47 -1.07 9.37
CA LEU A 25 -19.02 -1.79 8.21
C LEU A 25 -19.60 -0.86 7.15
N VAL A 26 -20.28 0.22 7.53
CA VAL A 26 -20.79 1.25 6.61
C VAL A 26 -19.63 1.95 5.92
N ALA A 27 -18.55 2.29 6.63
CA ALA A 27 -17.36 2.86 6.03
C ALA A 27 -16.73 1.89 5.00
N LEU A 28 -16.62 0.60 5.35
CA LEU A 28 -16.17 -0.44 4.41
C LEU A 28 -17.12 -0.64 3.21
N PHE A 29 -18.43 -0.48 3.40
CA PHE A 29 -19.39 -0.57 2.31
C PHE A 29 -19.29 0.64 1.37
N LEU A 30 -19.12 1.85 1.90
CA LEU A 30 -18.91 3.06 1.11
C LEU A 30 -17.60 2.99 0.31
N ILE A 31 -16.57 2.31 0.83
CA ILE A 31 -15.34 1.98 0.07
C ILE A 31 -15.68 1.17 -1.18
N ALA A 32 -16.54 0.17 -1.05
CA ALA A 32 -16.88 -0.74 -2.14
C ALA A 32 -17.74 -0.08 -3.24
N GLN A 33 -18.27 1.14 -3.01
CA GLN A 33 -19.14 1.88 -3.92
C GLN A 33 -18.39 3.08 -4.56
N SER A 34 -17.21 2.86 -5.13
CA SER A 34 -16.29 3.93 -5.57
C SER A 34 -16.81 4.85 -6.68
N ASP A 35 -17.69 4.35 -7.53
CA ASP A 35 -17.96 4.99 -8.83
C ASP A 35 -18.84 6.26 -8.76
N PRO A 36 -19.92 6.33 -7.95
CA PRO A 36 -20.74 7.54 -7.85
C PRO A 36 -20.00 8.75 -7.27
N LEU A 37 -19.07 8.52 -6.35
CA LEU A 37 -18.25 9.58 -5.74
C LEU A 37 -17.22 10.14 -6.74
N ALA A 38 -16.72 9.29 -7.64
CA ALA A 38 -15.81 9.70 -8.70
C ALA A 38 -16.44 10.73 -9.64
N ASP A 39 -17.66 10.45 -10.10
CA ASP A 39 -18.41 11.35 -10.98
C ASP A 39 -18.75 12.68 -10.29
N LEU A 40 -19.15 12.64 -9.01
CA LEU A 40 -19.41 13.85 -8.24
C LEU A 40 -18.15 14.73 -8.10
N SER A 41 -17.01 14.13 -7.77
CA SER A 41 -15.73 14.86 -7.64
C SER A 41 -15.31 15.56 -8.93
N LEU A 42 -15.45 14.87 -10.07
CA LEU A 42 -15.15 15.41 -11.41
C LEU A 42 -16.04 16.61 -11.72
N LYS A 43 -17.35 16.46 -11.52
CA LYS A 43 -18.34 17.52 -11.73
C LYS A 43 -18.04 18.74 -10.87
N SER A 44 -17.66 18.56 -9.61
CA SER A 44 -17.28 19.67 -8.73
C SER A 44 -16.01 20.38 -9.18
N ILE A 45 -15.00 19.65 -9.64
CA ILE A 45 -13.76 20.25 -10.16
C ILE A 45 -14.05 21.08 -11.43
N VAL A 46 -14.86 20.55 -12.35
CA VAL A 46 -15.30 21.29 -13.54
C VAL A 46 -16.09 22.54 -13.15
N PHE A 47 -17.02 22.41 -12.20
CA PHE A 47 -17.82 23.53 -11.69
C PHE A 47 -16.95 24.64 -11.09
N ILE A 48 -15.87 24.30 -10.37
CA ILE A 48 -14.95 25.27 -9.77
C ILE A 48 -14.03 25.91 -10.83
N LEU A 49 -13.50 25.13 -11.76
CA LEU A 49 -12.53 25.62 -12.74
C LEU A 49 -13.15 26.44 -13.88
N LYS A 50 -14.39 26.14 -14.28
CA LYS A 50 -15.07 26.82 -15.40
C LYS A 50 -15.25 28.34 -15.17
N PRO A 51 -15.71 28.81 -13.98
CA PRO A 51 -15.75 30.24 -13.65
C PRO A 51 -14.38 30.92 -13.61
N LEU A 52 -13.30 30.16 -13.38
CA LEU A 52 -11.92 30.68 -13.37
C LEU A 52 -11.33 30.86 -14.79
N GLY A 53 -12.15 30.71 -15.84
CA GLY A 53 -11.74 30.89 -17.23
C GLY A 53 -10.92 29.72 -17.79
N ALA A 54 -10.92 28.57 -17.13
CA ALA A 54 -10.26 27.38 -17.65
C ALA A 54 -11.01 26.83 -18.87
N SER A 55 -10.31 26.67 -19.99
CA SER A 55 -10.81 25.95 -21.16
C SER A 55 -10.85 24.44 -20.85
N LEU A 56 -12.04 23.94 -20.54
CA LEU A 56 -12.29 22.56 -20.12
C LEU A 56 -13.24 21.85 -21.09
N SER A 57 -12.91 20.63 -21.48
CA SER A 57 -13.89 19.68 -22.02
C SER A 57 -13.81 18.36 -21.27
N LEU A 58 -14.97 17.71 -21.12
CA LEU A 58 -15.06 16.36 -20.59
C LEU A 58 -15.08 15.39 -21.78
N GLU A 59 -14.15 14.45 -21.79
CA GLU A 59 -14.04 13.41 -22.82
C GLU A 59 -14.18 12.04 -22.14
N GLY A 60 -15.43 11.62 -21.90
CA GLY A 60 -15.74 10.39 -21.17
C GLY A 60 -15.22 10.46 -19.73
N SER A 61 -14.30 9.55 -19.37
CA SER A 61 -13.61 9.54 -18.08
C SER A 61 -12.34 10.39 -18.05
N SER A 62 -12.19 11.37 -18.93
CA SER A 62 -11.03 12.26 -18.97
C SER A 62 -11.42 13.74 -18.97
N LEU A 63 -10.58 14.57 -18.35
CA LEU A 63 -10.71 16.02 -18.30
C LEU A 63 -9.65 16.63 -19.24
N LEU A 64 -10.05 17.31 -20.29
CA LEU A 64 -9.14 18.10 -21.13
C LEU A 64 -9.02 19.51 -20.53
N LEU A 65 -7.83 19.87 -20.05
CA LEU A 65 -7.54 21.20 -19.50
C LEU A 65 -6.40 21.84 -20.32
N LYS A 66 -6.69 22.91 -21.07
CA LYS A 66 -5.68 23.61 -21.91
C LYS A 66 -4.91 22.67 -22.86
N GLY A 67 -5.60 21.71 -23.48
CA GLY A 67 -5.00 20.73 -24.38
C GLY A 67 -4.31 19.55 -23.67
N LEU A 68 -4.29 19.52 -22.34
CA LEU A 68 -3.80 18.40 -21.54
C LEU A 68 -4.94 17.45 -21.20
N LEU A 69 -4.87 16.22 -21.71
CA LEU A 69 -5.83 15.16 -21.36
C LEU A 69 -5.46 14.53 -20.01
N ILE A 70 -6.34 14.66 -19.03
CA ILE A 70 -6.18 14.13 -17.67
C ILE A 70 -7.15 12.96 -17.50
N PRO A 71 -6.67 11.69 -17.47
CA PRO A 71 -7.53 10.57 -17.16
C PRO A 71 -8.05 10.68 -15.72
N TRP A 72 -9.35 10.47 -15.56
CA TRP A 72 -10.02 10.47 -14.27
C TRP A 72 -10.24 9.02 -13.82
N SER A 73 -9.37 8.54 -12.95
CA SER A 73 -9.50 7.21 -12.36
C SER A 73 -10.31 7.26 -11.05
N PRO A 74 -10.84 6.12 -10.58
CA PRO A 74 -11.40 6.01 -9.23
C PRO A 74 -10.41 6.42 -8.12
N ASP A 75 -9.10 6.37 -8.36
CA ASP A 75 -8.11 6.83 -7.38
C ASP A 75 -8.08 8.37 -7.23
N CYS A 76 -8.50 9.09 -8.28
CA CYS A 76 -8.76 10.54 -8.26
C CYS A 76 -10.06 10.91 -7.53
N ALA A 77 -10.98 9.96 -7.36
CA ALA A 77 -12.29 10.15 -6.74
C ALA A 77 -12.25 10.40 -5.23
N GLY A 78 -11.16 10.05 -4.57
CA GLY A 78 -10.99 10.22 -3.12
C GLY A 78 -11.84 9.30 -2.26
N THR A 79 -12.42 8.25 -2.83
CA THR A 79 -13.20 7.22 -2.11
C THR A 79 -12.36 6.58 -1.00
N ASN A 80 -11.12 6.23 -1.32
CA ASN A 80 -10.15 5.69 -0.37
C ASN A 80 -9.81 6.70 0.75
N PHE A 81 -9.81 7.99 0.42
CA PHE A 81 -9.55 9.08 1.36
C PHE A 81 -10.74 9.33 2.32
N LEU A 82 -11.96 9.33 1.79
CA LEU A 82 -13.19 9.42 2.57
C LEU A 82 -13.32 8.24 3.54
N ALA A 83 -13.09 7.04 3.04
CA ALA A 83 -13.13 5.83 3.83
C ALA A 83 -12.15 5.83 5.01
N ALA A 84 -10.91 6.21 4.72
CA ALA A 84 -9.86 6.37 5.71
C ALA A 84 -10.27 7.32 6.84
N LEU A 85 -10.85 8.48 6.48
CA LEU A 85 -11.33 9.46 7.47
C LEU A 85 -12.54 8.97 8.27
N LEU A 86 -13.48 8.23 7.65
CA LEU A 86 -14.63 7.66 8.36
C LEU A 86 -14.18 6.60 9.37
N LEU A 87 -13.24 5.74 8.97
CA LEU A 87 -12.66 4.71 9.85
C LEU A 87 -11.93 5.34 11.04
N LEU A 88 -11.21 6.43 10.81
CA LEU A 88 -10.56 7.21 11.88
C LEU A 88 -11.53 7.78 12.89
N ALA A 89 -12.64 8.36 12.42
CA ALA A 89 -13.63 8.94 13.31
C ALA A 89 -14.20 7.90 14.28
N VAL A 90 -14.32 6.65 13.84
CA VAL A 90 -14.79 5.53 14.66
C VAL A 90 -13.71 5.02 15.62
N ILE A 91 -12.46 4.92 15.14
CA ILE A 91 -11.36 4.23 15.83
C ILE A 91 -10.63 5.12 16.84
N MET A 92 -10.39 6.39 16.51
CA MET A 92 -9.47 7.22 17.30
C MET A 92 -9.99 7.66 18.66
N ILE A 93 -11.31 7.54 18.89
CA ILE A 93 -11.94 8.04 20.11
C ILE A 93 -12.97 7.02 20.61
N PRO A 94 -12.50 5.87 21.12
CA PRO A 94 -13.35 4.77 21.57
C PRO A 94 -14.25 5.15 22.76
N SER A 95 -13.92 6.21 23.49
CA SER A 95 -14.65 6.69 24.68
C SER A 95 -15.64 7.83 24.40
N GLU A 96 -15.77 8.31 23.17
CA GLU A 96 -16.69 9.42 22.85
C GLU A 96 -18.17 8.98 22.97
N PRO A 97 -19.05 9.83 23.55
CA PRO A 97 -20.50 9.63 23.51
C PRO A 97 -21.02 9.47 22.08
N ILE A 98 -21.98 8.57 21.86
CA ILE A 98 -22.59 8.30 20.53
C ILE A 98 -23.00 9.60 19.80
N LYS A 99 -23.54 10.60 20.51
CA LYS A 99 -23.96 11.87 19.90
C LYS A 99 -22.81 12.62 19.24
N LEU A 100 -21.63 12.63 19.86
CA LEU A 100 -20.43 13.25 19.30
C LEU A 100 -19.87 12.41 18.15
N LEU A 101 -19.93 11.08 18.26
CA LEU A 101 -19.57 10.18 17.16
C LEU A 101 -20.45 10.43 15.92
N ILE A 102 -21.77 10.58 16.08
CA ILE A 102 -22.68 10.91 14.98
C ILE A 102 -22.35 12.28 14.37
N LEU A 103 -22.16 13.31 15.19
CA LEU A 103 -21.79 14.65 14.71
C LEU A 103 -20.47 14.62 13.93
N ARG A 104 -19.48 13.87 14.44
CA ARG A 104 -18.19 13.66 13.79
C ARG A 104 -18.38 12.92 12.46
N PHE A 105 -19.18 11.86 12.41
CA PHE A 105 -19.48 11.12 11.18
C PHE A 105 -20.12 12.01 10.11
N ILE A 106 -21.07 12.86 10.50
CA ILE A 106 -21.71 13.84 9.62
C ILE A 106 -20.70 14.87 9.11
N THR A 107 -19.77 15.33 9.96
CA THR A 107 -18.73 16.31 9.56
C THR A 107 -17.57 15.70 8.77
N VAL A 108 -17.31 14.40 8.89
CA VAL A 108 -16.28 13.69 8.10
C VAL A 108 -16.56 13.80 6.61
N LEU A 109 -17.81 13.56 6.21
CA LEU A 109 -18.18 13.50 4.79
C LEU A 109 -17.83 14.80 4.04
N PRO A 110 -18.24 16.01 4.49
CA PRO A 110 -17.86 17.26 3.81
C PRO A 110 -16.36 17.55 3.93
N VAL A 111 -15.71 17.26 5.06
CA VAL A 111 -14.25 17.49 5.21
C VAL A 111 -13.46 16.60 4.26
N ALA A 112 -13.81 15.32 4.17
CA ALA A 112 -13.19 14.37 3.26
C ALA A 112 -13.40 14.77 1.79
N PHE A 113 -14.60 15.23 1.45
CA PHE A 113 -14.91 15.69 0.10
C PHE A 113 -14.07 16.91 -0.29
N LEU A 114 -14.02 17.93 0.59
CA LEU A 114 -13.20 19.14 0.38
C LEU A 114 -11.71 18.82 0.31
N ALA A 115 -11.23 17.93 1.18
CA ALA A 115 -9.85 17.46 1.16
C ALA A 115 -9.54 16.69 -0.13
N ASN A 116 -10.45 15.88 -0.65
CA ASN A 116 -10.25 15.25 -1.95
C ASN A 116 -10.18 16.28 -3.09
N ILE A 117 -11.08 17.28 -3.09
CA ILE A 117 -11.03 18.37 -4.06
C ILE A 117 -9.66 19.08 -4.01
N ALA A 118 -9.17 19.41 -2.81
CA ALA A 118 -7.87 20.04 -2.63
C ALA A 118 -6.71 19.15 -3.11
N ARG A 119 -6.77 17.83 -2.84
CA ARG A 119 -5.81 16.85 -3.35
C ARG A 119 -5.79 16.83 -4.89
N VAL A 120 -6.96 16.80 -5.51
CA VAL A 120 -7.08 16.81 -6.98
C VAL A 120 -6.52 18.11 -7.57
N PHE A 121 -6.81 19.26 -6.96
CA PHE A 121 -6.18 20.52 -7.38
C PHE A 121 -4.66 20.51 -7.26
N LEU A 122 -4.12 19.94 -6.19
CA LEU A 122 -2.68 19.76 -6.02
C LEU A 122 -2.11 18.87 -7.12
N LEU A 123 -2.77 17.76 -7.46
CA LEU A 123 -2.37 16.88 -8.56
C LEU A 123 -2.39 17.60 -9.92
N LEU A 124 -3.45 18.36 -10.20
CA LEU A 124 -3.54 19.18 -11.42
C LEU A 124 -2.41 20.21 -11.50
N LEU A 125 -2.11 20.89 -10.38
CA LEU A 125 -1.01 21.85 -10.30
C LEU A 125 0.34 21.18 -10.54
N LEU A 126 0.60 20.04 -9.88
CA LEU A 126 1.83 19.27 -10.08
C LEU A 126 1.96 18.82 -11.53
N ARG A 127 0.87 18.35 -12.14
CA ARG A 127 0.86 17.93 -13.55
C ARG A 127 1.15 19.08 -14.50
N LEU A 128 0.60 20.27 -14.26
CA LEU A 128 0.91 21.46 -15.07
C LEU A 128 2.39 21.87 -14.99
N ILE A 129 3.05 21.60 -13.85
CA ILE A 129 4.47 21.94 -13.63
C ILE A 129 5.40 20.85 -14.19
N LEU A 130 5.01 19.57 -14.08
CA LEU A 130 5.88 18.42 -14.36
C LEU A 130 5.66 17.77 -15.75
N TYR A 131 4.63 18.18 -16.50
CA TYR A 131 4.34 17.69 -17.86
C TYR A 131 5.56 17.81 -18.80
N PRO A 132 5.84 16.84 -19.70
CA PRO A 132 5.06 15.63 -20.04
C PRO A 132 5.29 14.42 -19.13
N ASN A 133 6.17 14.52 -18.15
CA ASN A 133 6.59 13.39 -17.34
C ASN A 133 5.76 13.31 -16.04
N TRP A 134 5.64 12.10 -15.51
CA TRP A 134 5.29 11.83 -14.11
C TRP A 134 3.86 12.11 -13.66
N GLU A 135 2.91 11.30 -14.14
CA GLU A 135 1.82 10.89 -13.26
C GLU A 135 2.04 9.43 -12.87
N ASN A 136 2.25 9.21 -11.57
CA ASN A 136 2.41 7.88 -10.98
C ASN A 136 1.66 7.81 -9.64
N ASP A 137 1.44 6.60 -9.13
CA ASP A 137 0.62 6.38 -7.93
C ASP A 137 1.26 7.04 -6.70
N GLU A 138 2.57 7.24 -6.72
CA GLU A 138 3.37 7.84 -5.67
C GLU A 138 3.08 9.33 -5.51
N ILE A 139 2.91 10.07 -6.60
CA ILE A 139 2.44 11.47 -6.57
C ILE A 139 1.01 11.54 -6.03
N HIS A 140 0.17 10.58 -6.39
CA HIS A 140 -1.20 10.47 -5.88
C HIS A 140 -1.24 10.21 -4.37
N MET A 141 -0.35 9.36 -3.86
CA MET A 141 -0.17 9.09 -2.43
C MET A 141 0.42 10.30 -1.70
N LEU A 142 1.43 10.97 -2.27
CA LEU A 142 2.06 12.16 -1.69
C LEU A 142 1.07 13.32 -1.59
N ALA A 143 0.28 13.58 -2.65
CA ALA A 143 -0.76 14.61 -2.61
C ALA A 143 -1.82 14.30 -1.54
N GLY A 144 -2.21 13.04 -1.40
CA GLY A 144 -3.08 12.61 -0.30
C GLY A 144 -2.44 12.85 1.06
N PHE A 145 -1.18 12.45 1.22
CA PHE A 145 -0.40 12.65 2.44
C PHE A 145 -0.28 14.14 2.82
N LEU A 146 -0.09 15.07 1.88
CA LEU A 146 0.04 16.50 2.19
C LEU A 146 -1.28 17.15 2.61
N ILE A 147 -2.41 16.66 2.07
CA ILE A 147 -3.73 17.23 2.32
C ILE A 147 -4.43 16.61 3.54
N MET A 148 -4.04 15.41 3.95
CA MET A 148 -4.69 14.73 5.08
C MET A 148 -4.43 15.35 6.46
N PRO A 149 -3.24 15.84 6.81
CA PRO A 149 -2.98 16.44 8.11
C PRO A 149 -3.92 17.61 8.44
N PRO A 150 -4.16 18.61 7.55
CA PRO A 150 -5.12 19.66 7.85
C PRO A 150 -6.56 19.14 7.97
N ALA A 151 -6.95 18.13 7.18
CA ALA A 151 -8.28 17.51 7.29
C ALA A 151 -8.48 16.79 8.64
N LEU A 152 -7.49 16.00 9.07
CA LEU A 152 -7.49 15.34 10.37
C LEU A 152 -7.48 16.34 11.52
N PHE A 153 -6.71 17.42 11.38
CA PHE A 153 -6.65 18.45 12.40
C PHE A 153 -8.00 19.14 12.60
N ILE A 154 -8.74 19.42 11.53
CA ILE A 154 -10.11 19.95 11.60
C ILE A 154 -11.03 18.94 12.31
N MET A 155 -10.96 17.65 11.93
CA MET A 155 -11.80 16.63 12.53
C MET A 155 -11.52 16.41 14.01
N LEU A 156 -10.25 16.34 14.42
CA LEU A 156 -9.88 16.08 15.83
C LEU A 156 -10.19 17.27 16.76
N LYS A 157 -10.29 18.50 16.22
CA LYS A 157 -10.61 19.73 16.98
C LYS A 157 -12.07 19.87 17.41
N ILE A 158 -12.99 19.13 16.79
CA ILE A 158 -14.41 19.14 17.12
C ILE A 158 -14.63 18.02 18.16
N PRO A 159 -14.11 18.08 19.43
CA PRO A 159 -14.45 19.09 20.44
C PRO A 159 -13.36 19.38 21.52
N TYR A 160 -12.07 19.09 21.29
CA TYR A 160 -11.03 19.13 22.33
C TYR A 160 -10.31 20.49 22.45
N ASN A 161 -9.94 20.87 23.68
CA ASN A 161 -9.28 22.14 24.00
C ASN A 161 -7.92 22.28 23.27
N ILE A 162 -7.75 23.39 22.56
CA ILE A 162 -6.73 23.60 21.51
C ILE A 162 -5.30 23.50 22.03
N LYS A 163 -5.02 23.88 23.29
CA LYS A 163 -3.64 24.03 23.78
C LYS A 163 -2.95 22.71 24.15
N GLU A 164 -3.66 21.71 24.65
CA GLU A 164 -3.08 20.42 25.08
C GLU A 164 -2.94 19.42 23.91
N VAL A 165 -3.79 19.55 22.90
CA VAL A 165 -3.82 18.68 21.71
C VAL A 165 -2.63 18.96 20.78
N ILE A 166 -2.25 20.22 20.54
CA ILE A 166 -1.37 20.59 19.41
C ILE A 166 -0.01 19.86 19.34
N GLN A 167 0.65 19.55 20.47
CA GLN A 167 2.03 19.04 20.43
C GLN A 167 2.14 17.50 20.40
N ILE A 168 1.30 16.79 21.16
CA ILE A 168 1.24 15.33 21.11
C ILE A 168 0.40 14.86 19.93
N SER A 169 -0.52 15.69 19.44
CA SER A 169 -1.34 15.35 18.28
C SER A 169 -0.64 15.54 16.94
N PHE A 170 0.40 16.37 16.78
CA PHE A 170 0.99 16.56 15.45
C PHE A 170 1.68 15.30 14.92
N LEU A 171 2.58 14.69 15.70
CA LEU A 171 3.24 13.44 15.30
C LEU A 171 2.22 12.30 15.14
N ARG A 172 1.19 12.25 16.00
CA ARG A 172 0.10 11.28 15.88
C ARG A 172 -0.73 11.51 14.61
N ILE A 173 -1.01 12.75 14.25
CA ILE A 173 -1.70 13.13 13.01
C ILE A 173 -0.87 12.71 11.81
N ILE A 174 0.43 13.02 11.78
CA ILE A 174 1.32 12.58 10.70
C ILE A 174 1.34 11.07 10.61
N TYR A 175 1.58 10.38 11.72
CA TYR A 175 1.59 8.92 11.78
C TYR A 175 0.30 8.30 11.23
N CYS A 176 -0.85 8.78 11.70
CA CYS A 176 -2.15 8.38 11.18
C CYS A 176 -2.21 8.65 9.67
N THR A 177 -1.95 9.87 9.23
CA THR A 177 -1.93 10.26 7.82
C THR A 177 -1.10 9.29 6.97
N VAL A 178 0.12 8.95 7.37
CA VAL A 178 0.97 8.02 6.62
C VAL A 178 0.30 6.66 6.49
N ILE A 179 -0.24 6.12 7.58
CA ILE A 179 -0.97 4.84 7.56
C ILE A 179 -2.12 4.91 6.57
N PHE A 180 -2.92 5.98 6.57
CA PHE A 180 -4.04 6.11 5.64
C PHE A 180 -3.62 6.25 4.20
N SER A 181 -2.60 7.05 3.92
CA SER A 181 -2.08 7.22 2.57
C SER A 181 -1.58 5.88 2.00
N LEU A 182 -0.91 5.06 2.81
CA LEU A 182 -0.46 3.72 2.42
C LEU A 182 -1.62 2.72 2.32
N ALA A 183 -2.52 2.74 3.29
CA ALA A 183 -3.68 1.84 3.36
C ALA A 183 -4.67 2.09 2.22
N ALA A 184 -4.86 3.35 1.81
CA ALA A 184 -5.72 3.74 0.71
C ALA A 184 -5.36 3.02 -0.60
N GLY A 185 -4.06 2.91 -0.92
CA GLY A 185 -3.60 2.18 -2.10
C GLY A 185 -3.89 0.68 -2.05
N LYS A 186 -4.04 0.11 -0.84
CA LYS A 186 -4.29 -1.33 -0.65
C LYS A 186 -5.72 -1.75 -0.92
N ILE A 187 -6.70 -0.86 -0.87
CA ILE A 187 -8.13 -1.18 -1.04
C ILE A 187 -8.40 -1.96 -2.33
N ASN A 188 -7.75 -1.54 -3.42
CA ASN A 188 -7.97 -2.08 -4.75
C ASN A 188 -7.13 -3.34 -5.03
N GLU A 189 -6.25 -3.74 -4.10
CA GLU A 189 -5.47 -4.97 -4.23
C GLU A 189 -6.29 -6.21 -3.83
N PRO A 190 -6.02 -7.40 -4.41
CA PRO A 190 -6.62 -8.64 -3.95
C PRO A 190 -6.42 -8.84 -2.44
N ASN A 191 -7.51 -9.07 -1.71
CA ASN A 191 -7.53 -9.19 -0.25
C ASN A 191 -7.12 -7.91 0.52
N GLY A 192 -7.02 -6.77 -0.16
CA GLY A 192 -6.66 -5.47 0.42
C GLY A 192 -7.50 -5.06 1.62
N ILE A 193 -8.78 -5.41 1.62
CA ILE A 193 -9.71 -5.18 2.75
C ILE A 193 -9.24 -5.83 4.06
N PHE A 194 -8.54 -6.95 4.01
CA PHE A 194 -8.00 -7.60 5.22
C PHE A 194 -6.71 -6.92 5.72
N SER A 195 -5.92 -6.33 4.81
CA SER A 195 -4.78 -5.48 5.19
C SER A 195 -5.25 -4.19 5.86
N LEU A 196 -6.31 -3.57 5.34
CA LEU A 196 -6.98 -2.46 6.01
C LEU A 196 -7.49 -2.85 7.40
N PHE A 197 -8.27 -3.93 7.48
CA PHE A 197 -8.81 -4.43 8.74
C PHE A 197 -7.72 -4.62 9.79
N SER A 198 -6.62 -5.27 9.41
CA SER A 198 -5.47 -5.49 10.29
C SER A 198 -4.84 -4.18 10.75
N SER A 199 -4.57 -3.27 9.81
CA SER A 199 -3.95 -1.98 10.08
C SER A 199 -4.77 -1.12 11.03
N PHE A 200 -6.10 -1.13 10.85
CA PHE A 200 -7.02 -0.35 11.67
C PHE A 200 -7.20 -0.92 13.07
N ILE A 201 -7.22 -2.23 13.24
CA ILE A 201 -7.27 -2.83 14.58
C ILE A 201 -5.95 -2.60 15.32
N LEU A 202 -4.81 -2.71 14.64
CA LEU A 202 -3.52 -2.36 15.24
C LEU A 202 -3.49 -0.89 15.65
N LEU A 203 -3.96 0.02 14.80
CA LEU A 203 -4.08 1.45 15.11
C LEU A 203 -5.06 1.72 16.27
N ALA A 204 -6.13 0.93 16.40
CA ALA A 204 -7.07 1.01 17.53
C ALA A 204 -6.43 0.53 18.84
N GLY A 205 -5.51 -0.44 18.77
CA GLY A 205 -4.73 -0.94 19.91
C GLY A 205 -3.60 0.00 20.34
N VAL A 206 -3.22 0.95 19.49
CA VAL A 206 -2.26 2.03 19.77
C VAL A 206 -2.92 3.06 20.70
N ASN A 207 -3.04 2.70 21.97
CA ASN A 207 -3.66 3.55 23.00
C ASN A 207 -2.68 4.11 24.03
N LYS A 208 -1.40 3.71 24.00
CA LYS A 208 -0.41 4.20 24.96
C LYS A 208 0.76 4.83 24.23
N TYR A 209 0.84 6.16 24.29
CA TYR A 209 2.09 6.86 24.02
C TYR A 209 3.14 6.31 24.99
N GLN A 210 4.28 5.79 24.49
CA GLN A 210 5.32 5.30 25.40
C GLN A 210 5.93 6.47 26.17
N GLU A 211 5.82 6.41 27.51
CA GLU A 211 6.25 7.45 28.46
C GLU A 211 7.73 7.80 28.40
N LYS A 212 8.58 6.88 27.90
CA LYS A 212 10.01 7.10 27.70
C LYS A 212 10.39 6.81 26.25
N ILE A 213 10.90 7.84 25.57
CA ILE A 213 11.55 7.68 24.27
C ILE A 213 12.78 6.81 24.47
N ASN A 214 12.73 5.58 23.98
CA ASN A 214 13.91 4.74 23.88
C ASN A 214 14.50 4.91 22.47
N PHE A 215 15.73 5.44 22.41
CA PHE A 215 16.42 5.68 21.14
C PHE A 215 16.81 4.39 20.42
N ILE A 216 16.97 3.26 21.12
CA ILE A 216 17.33 1.98 20.52
C ILE A 216 16.26 1.48 19.54
N PRO A 217 14.98 1.26 19.94
CA PRO A 217 13.94 0.82 19.02
C PRO A 217 13.67 1.86 17.92
N ILE A 218 13.80 3.16 18.21
CA ILE A 218 13.69 4.21 17.18
C ILE A 218 14.81 4.08 16.14
N SER A 219 16.05 3.85 16.58
CA SER A 219 17.18 3.71 15.66
C SER A 219 17.06 2.43 14.83
N LEU A 220 16.63 1.32 15.45
CA LEU A 220 16.37 0.06 14.73
C LEU A 220 15.23 0.20 13.73
N TRP A 221 14.15 0.87 14.12
CA TRP A 221 13.03 1.18 13.24
C TRP A 221 13.48 2.07 12.08
N PHE A 222 14.22 3.14 12.34
CA PHE A 222 14.73 4.02 11.29
C PHE A 222 15.67 3.26 10.34
N ALA A 223 16.61 2.48 10.88
CA ALA A 223 17.53 1.66 10.10
C ALA A 223 16.79 0.63 9.24
N SER A 224 15.72 0.00 9.75
CA SER A 224 14.90 -0.89 8.94
C SER A 224 14.15 -0.15 7.84
N GLY A 225 13.72 1.10 8.07
CA GLY A 225 13.11 1.95 7.05
C GLY A 225 14.09 2.32 5.93
N VAL A 226 15.32 2.68 6.29
CA VAL A 226 16.42 2.89 5.32
C VAL A 226 16.73 1.60 4.56
N LEU A 227 16.76 0.46 5.24
CA LEU A 227 16.95 -0.83 4.58
C LEU A 227 15.80 -1.11 3.61
N LEU A 228 14.54 -0.93 4.02
CA LEU A 228 13.35 -1.08 3.16
C LEU A 228 13.42 -0.18 1.92
N ALA A 229 13.84 1.07 2.11
CA ALA A 229 14.09 1.99 1.01
C ALA A 229 15.16 1.48 0.04
N PHE A 230 16.26 0.96 0.60
CA PHE A 230 17.37 0.45 -0.18
C PHE A 230 16.99 -0.81 -0.98
N ILE A 231 16.23 -1.73 -0.37
CA ILE A 231 15.79 -2.99 -1.00
C ILE A 231 14.51 -2.84 -1.84
N ARG A 232 13.82 -1.69 -1.77
CA ARG A 232 12.58 -1.38 -2.50
C ARG A 232 11.51 -2.46 -2.37
N ILE A 233 11.06 -2.72 -1.14
CA ILE A 233 9.92 -3.61 -0.90
C ILE A 233 8.74 -2.81 -0.36
N ASP A 234 7.90 -2.33 -1.28
CA ASP A 234 6.79 -1.44 -0.93
C ASP A 234 5.71 -2.08 -0.07
N SER A 235 5.57 -3.41 -0.15
CA SER A 235 4.59 -4.17 0.64
C SER A 235 4.83 -4.11 2.15
N PHE A 236 6.03 -3.73 2.61
CA PHE A 236 6.36 -3.62 4.03
C PHE A 236 6.25 -2.21 4.60
N TRP A 237 6.05 -1.17 3.79
CA TRP A 237 5.96 0.20 4.31
C TRP A 237 4.83 0.37 5.33
N LEU A 238 3.66 -0.21 5.07
CA LEU A 238 2.53 -0.12 6.00
C LEU A 238 2.84 -0.81 7.33
N ALA A 239 3.38 -2.03 7.29
CA ALA A 239 3.82 -2.76 8.47
C ALA A 239 4.88 -1.97 9.26
N TRP A 240 5.87 -1.43 8.56
CA TRP A 240 6.96 -0.62 9.12
C TRP A 240 6.45 0.63 9.83
N VAL A 241 5.51 1.35 9.21
CA VAL A 241 4.88 2.50 9.86
C VAL A 241 4.14 2.03 11.09
N ILE A 242 3.27 1.01 11.02
CA ILE A 242 2.45 0.56 12.16
C ILE A 242 3.29 0.19 13.40
N ILE A 243 4.48 -0.37 13.22
CA ILE A 243 5.39 -0.72 14.32
C ILE A 243 6.17 0.46 14.89
N PHE A 244 5.77 1.70 14.57
CA PHE A 244 6.46 2.91 15.02
C PHE A 244 6.63 2.94 16.54
N PRO A 245 7.88 2.97 17.05
CA PRO A 245 8.17 2.75 18.46
C PRO A 245 7.47 3.70 19.45
N CYS A 246 7.18 4.95 19.05
CA CYS A 246 6.51 5.90 19.94
C CYS A 246 5.05 5.55 20.22
N PHE A 247 4.44 4.74 19.34
CA PHE A 247 3.02 4.42 19.37
C PHE A 247 2.75 2.93 19.56
N PHE A 248 3.69 2.05 19.17
CA PHE A 248 3.51 0.60 19.23
C PHE A 248 4.43 -0.04 20.27
N SER A 249 3.93 -0.15 21.50
CA SER A 249 4.69 -0.67 22.65
C SER A 249 4.73 -2.20 22.76
N VAL A 250 4.02 -2.92 21.88
CA VAL A 250 3.85 -4.38 21.94
C VAL A 250 5.19 -5.12 21.86
N PHE A 251 6.18 -4.58 21.14
CA PHE A 251 7.53 -5.18 21.05
C PHE A 251 8.32 -5.14 22.36
N ALA A 252 7.96 -4.27 23.31
CA ALA A 252 8.63 -4.24 24.61
C ALA A 252 8.25 -5.44 25.50
N SER A 253 7.24 -6.23 25.13
CA SER A 253 6.91 -7.45 25.85
C SER A 253 6.40 -8.55 24.91
N PHE A 254 7.22 -9.55 24.62
CA PHE A 254 6.78 -10.78 23.96
C PHE A 254 5.93 -11.64 24.93
N LYS A 255 4.78 -11.13 25.33
CA LYS A 255 3.80 -11.87 26.15
C LYS A 255 2.88 -12.65 25.22
N LEU A 256 2.45 -13.84 25.63
CA LEU A 256 1.48 -14.67 24.90
C LEU A 256 0.20 -13.90 24.51
N LYS A 257 -0.20 -12.93 25.34
CA LYS A 257 -1.33 -12.03 25.08
C LYS A 257 -1.17 -11.19 23.79
N ASN A 258 0.05 -11.00 23.31
CA ASN A 258 0.37 -10.16 22.16
C ASN A 258 0.41 -10.91 20.83
N ILE A 259 0.25 -12.25 20.83
CA ILE A 259 0.22 -13.06 19.60
C ILE A 259 -0.80 -12.54 18.56
N PRO A 260 -2.05 -12.19 18.94
CA PRO A 260 -3.03 -11.67 17.98
C PRO A 260 -2.53 -10.41 17.26
N TYR A 261 -1.78 -9.53 17.93
CA TYR A 261 -1.22 -8.33 17.34
C TYR A 261 -0.09 -8.63 16.34
N PHE A 262 0.75 -9.64 16.60
CA PHE A 262 1.76 -10.09 15.62
C PHE A 262 1.11 -10.73 14.38
N LEU A 263 0.04 -11.50 14.57
CA LEU A 263 -0.71 -12.09 13.46
C LEU A 263 -1.43 -11.02 12.63
N LEU A 264 -1.98 -9.99 13.27
CA LEU A 264 -2.50 -8.81 12.58
C LEU A 264 -1.40 -8.05 11.85
N LEU A 265 -0.19 -7.92 12.43
CA LEU A 265 0.92 -7.27 11.75
C LEU A 265 1.29 -8.01 10.45
N ALA A 266 1.31 -9.35 10.47
CA ALA A 266 1.46 -10.14 9.25
C ALA A 266 0.31 -9.86 8.26
N GLY A 267 -0.92 -9.71 8.76
CA GLY A 267 -2.08 -9.32 7.95
C GLY A 267 -1.95 -7.96 7.24
N THR A 268 -1.06 -7.07 7.68
CA THR A 268 -0.80 -5.79 6.98
C THR A 268 -0.03 -5.96 5.67
N VAL A 269 0.67 -7.09 5.49
CA VAL A 269 1.48 -7.38 4.29
C VAL A 269 0.65 -8.23 3.30
N PRO A 270 0.28 -7.70 2.11
CA PRO A 270 -0.64 -8.37 1.19
C PRO A 270 -0.23 -9.79 0.76
N VAL A 271 1.08 -10.06 0.67
CA VAL A 271 1.58 -11.37 0.24
C VAL A 271 1.12 -12.53 1.13
N PHE A 272 0.98 -12.30 2.44
CA PHE A 272 0.52 -13.33 3.36
C PHE A 272 -0.98 -13.63 3.19
N LEU A 273 -1.75 -12.66 2.70
CA LEU A 273 -3.19 -12.79 2.52
C LEU A 273 -3.58 -13.63 1.29
N PHE A 274 -2.63 -14.07 0.45
CA PHE A 274 -2.93 -15.03 -0.63
C PHE A 274 -3.30 -16.43 -0.13
N ASN A 275 -2.98 -16.73 1.13
CA ASN A 275 -3.37 -17.95 1.79
C ASN A 275 -4.69 -17.75 2.57
N LYS A 276 -5.74 -18.47 2.16
CA LYS A 276 -7.06 -18.41 2.82
C LYS A 276 -7.00 -18.76 4.32
N PHE A 277 -6.07 -19.63 4.72
CA PHE A 277 -5.86 -19.98 6.12
C PHE A 277 -5.33 -18.77 6.92
N ILE A 278 -4.42 -17.99 6.33
CA ILE A 278 -3.91 -16.77 6.95
C ILE A 278 -5.01 -15.72 7.06
N ILE A 279 -5.88 -15.56 6.05
CA ILE A 279 -7.05 -14.67 6.14
C ILE A 279 -7.91 -15.05 7.36
N ALA A 280 -8.21 -16.34 7.55
CA ALA A 280 -9.01 -16.78 8.70
C ALA A 280 -8.32 -16.46 10.03
N ILE A 281 -7.01 -16.68 10.14
CA ILE A 281 -6.21 -16.32 11.32
C ILE A 281 -6.27 -14.81 11.60
N VAL A 282 -6.13 -13.98 10.56
CA VAL A 282 -6.18 -12.52 10.67
C VAL A 282 -7.55 -12.06 11.18
N ILE A 283 -8.64 -12.60 10.65
CA ILE A 283 -10.01 -12.27 11.09
C ILE A 283 -10.18 -12.60 12.57
N VAL A 284 -9.82 -13.83 12.98
CA VAL A 284 -9.97 -14.28 14.38
C VAL A 284 -9.10 -13.43 15.32
N SER A 285 -7.85 -13.16 14.93
CA SER A 285 -6.94 -12.31 15.70
C SER A 285 -7.47 -10.88 15.83
N GLY A 286 -8.09 -10.35 14.77
CA GLY A 286 -8.71 -9.04 14.77
C GLY A 286 -9.91 -8.95 15.69
N LEU A 287 -10.81 -9.93 15.64
CA LEU A 287 -11.96 -9.99 16.54
C LEU A 287 -11.53 -10.09 18.01
N PHE A 288 -10.49 -10.87 18.29
CA PHE A 288 -9.91 -10.96 19.63
C PHE A 288 -9.34 -9.62 20.10
N ALA A 289 -8.47 -9.00 19.30
CA ALA A 289 -7.85 -7.72 19.64
C ALA A 289 -8.90 -6.61 19.79
N LEU A 290 -9.93 -6.60 18.94
CA LEU A 290 -11.05 -5.66 19.06
C LEU A 290 -11.80 -5.87 20.38
N ALA A 291 -12.11 -7.11 20.74
CA ALA A 291 -12.74 -7.42 22.02
C ALA A 291 -11.88 -6.96 23.21
N GLU A 292 -10.56 -7.19 23.17
CA GLU A 292 -9.63 -6.71 24.19
C GLU A 292 -9.62 -5.18 24.30
N ILE A 293 -9.56 -4.47 23.17
CA ILE A 293 -9.61 -3.00 23.11
C ILE A 293 -10.92 -2.49 23.73
N CYS A 294 -12.06 -3.14 23.43
CA CYS A 294 -13.36 -2.72 23.93
C CYS A 294 -13.57 -3.04 25.43
N LEU A 295 -12.90 -4.07 25.94
CA LEU A 295 -12.98 -4.47 27.35
C LEU A 295 -11.99 -3.69 28.24
N THR A 296 -10.93 -3.13 27.65
CA THR A 296 -9.92 -2.36 28.38
C THR A 296 -10.45 -0.95 28.65
N GLN A 297 -10.76 -0.64 29.91
CA GLN A 297 -11.04 0.74 30.32
C GLN A 297 -9.72 1.53 30.30
N ILE A 298 -9.71 2.65 29.59
CA ILE A 298 -8.60 3.60 29.63
C ILE A 298 -8.80 4.45 30.89
N ASP A 299 -7.97 4.25 31.91
CA ASP A 299 -7.94 5.15 33.05
C ASP A 299 -7.42 6.53 32.58
N GLU A 300 -8.25 7.57 32.76
CA GLU A 300 -7.92 8.95 32.35
C GLU A 300 -6.74 9.54 33.14
N GLU A 301 -6.40 8.97 34.30
CA GLU A 301 -5.29 9.41 35.15
C GLU A 301 -3.90 9.08 34.57
N ASP A 302 -3.79 8.08 33.68
CA ASP A 302 -2.52 7.67 33.04
C ASP A 302 -2.02 8.68 31.98
N ILE A 303 -2.82 9.69 31.59
CA ILE A 303 -2.46 10.62 30.51
C ILE A 303 -1.60 11.80 31.01
N LYS A 304 -1.52 12.06 32.32
CA LYS A 304 -1.09 13.37 32.87
C LYS A 304 0.36 13.54 33.32
N SER A 305 1.28 12.61 33.06
CA SER A 305 2.71 12.87 33.30
C SER A 305 3.53 12.56 32.05
N GLN A 306 4.09 13.60 31.44
CA GLN A 306 4.56 13.53 30.05
C GLN A 306 5.92 14.21 29.88
N PHE A 307 6.88 13.40 29.41
CA PHE A 307 8.24 13.76 29.00
C PHE A 307 9.11 14.46 30.05
N ASP A 308 10.06 13.70 30.58
CA ASP A 308 11.27 14.24 31.21
C ASP A 308 12.29 14.66 30.11
N MET A 309 11.85 15.48 29.16
CA MET A 309 12.70 16.05 28.11
C MET A 309 12.43 17.55 27.98
N SER A 310 13.49 18.31 27.71
CA SER A 310 13.32 19.73 27.41
C SER A 310 12.41 19.93 26.19
N LYS A 311 11.64 21.03 26.18
CA LYS A 311 10.76 21.41 25.06
C LYS A 311 11.48 21.40 23.70
N ILE A 312 12.75 21.80 23.70
CA ILE A 312 13.61 21.87 22.50
C ILE A 312 13.92 20.46 21.97
N GLN A 313 14.37 19.55 22.84
CA GLN A 313 14.65 18.15 22.45
C GLN A 313 13.41 17.48 21.88
N ARG A 314 12.25 17.67 22.52
CA ARG A 314 10.98 17.13 22.04
C ARG A 314 10.62 17.63 20.63
N ASN A 315 10.84 18.92 20.36
CA ASN A 315 10.56 19.49 19.03
C ASN A 315 11.49 18.91 17.97
N ILE A 316 12.79 18.82 18.25
CA ILE A 316 13.78 18.26 17.31
C ILE A 316 13.45 16.80 17.00
N VAL A 317 13.19 15.98 18.03
CA VAL A 317 12.83 14.58 17.87
C VAL A 317 11.52 14.43 17.07
N SER A 318 10.50 15.24 17.37
CA SER A 318 9.24 15.23 16.62
C SER A 318 9.43 15.57 15.14
N VAL A 319 10.24 16.57 14.81
CA VAL A 319 10.55 16.93 13.41
C VAL A 319 11.31 15.80 12.72
N PHE A 320 12.33 15.24 13.35
CA PHE A 320 13.11 14.14 12.78
C PHE A 320 12.23 12.91 12.51
N LEU A 321 11.40 12.50 13.48
CA LEU A 321 10.50 11.37 13.32
C LEU A 321 9.42 11.64 12.28
N SER A 322 8.93 12.88 12.20
CA SER A 322 8.01 13.30 11.15
C SER A 322 8.65 13.14 9.78
N LEU A 323 9.88 13.62 9.59
CA LEU A 323 10.61 13.45 8.32
C LEU A 323 10.87 11.98 7.99
N ALA A 324 11.20 11.15 8.98
CA ALA A 324 11.37 9.71 8.78
C ALA A 324 10.07 9.04 8.30
N LEU A 325 8.92 9.46 8.83
CA LEU A 325 7.61 8.96 8.39
C LEU A 325 7.28 9.33 6.93
N PHE A 326 7.98 10.27 6.31
CA PHE A 326 7.81 10.60 4.89
C PHE A 326 8.59 9.66 3.96
N MET A 327 9.50 8.82 4.48
CA MET A 327 10.32 7.92 3.67
C MET A 327 9.53 7.11 2.63
N PRO A 328 8.38 6.48 2.94
CA PRO A 328 7.60 5.72 1.96
C PRO A 328 7.23 6.53 0.71
N PHE A 329 7.05 7.85 0.86
CA PHE A 329 6.67 8.73 -0.24
C PHE A 329 7.87 9.36 -0.92
N ILE A 330 8.98 9.61 -0.21
CA ILE A 330 10.16 10.29 -0.78
C ILE A 330 11.05 9.32 -1.55
N VAL A 331 11.19 8.07 -1.09
CA VAL A 331 12.09 7.07 -1.67
C VAL A 331 11.84 6.84 -3.17
N PRO A 332 10.59 6.78 -3.65
CA PRO A 332 10.32 6.71 -5.10
C PRO A 332 10.88 7.90 -5.89
N PHE A 333 10.87 9.11 -5.33
CA PHE A 333 11.36 10.33 -5.98
C PHE A 333 12.88 10.49 -5.97
N MET A 334 13.59 9.84 -5.04
CA MET A 334 15.06 9.90 -4.97
C MET A 334 15.77 9.17 -6.12
N ASN A 335 15.00 8.55 -7.04
CA ASN A 335 15.48 7.69 -8.11
C ASN A 335 15.49 8.34 -9.50
N PHE A 336 15.70 9.65 -9.57
CA PHE A 336 15.79 10.39 -10.84
C PHE A 336 17.01 10.06 -11.73
N HIS A 337 17.90 9.17 -11.30
CA HIS A 337 18.91 8.65 -12.21
C HIS A 337 18.30 7.57 -13.08
N ASP A 338 17.92 8.02 -14.28
CA ASP A 338 17.82 7.25 -15.52
C ASP A 338 19.18 6.57 -15.77
N THR A 339 19.50 5.56 -14.97
CA THR A 339 20.55 4.62 -15.34
C THR A 339 20.03 3.97 -16.61
N LYS A 340 20.71 4.22 -17.74
CA LYS A 340 20.52 3.49 -18.98
C LYS A 340 20.42 2.01 -18.63
N ASP A 341 19.20 1.51 -18.46
CA ASP A 341 18.94 0.10 -18.17
C ASP A 341 19.20 -0.61 -19.50
N ASN A 342 20.48 -0.91 -19.76
CA ASN A 342 20.91 -1.57 -20.99
C ASN A 342 20.22 -2.93 -21.19
N TYR A 343 19.55 -3.44 -20.15
CA TYR A 343 18.83 -4.70 -20.14
C TYR A 343 17.30 -4.56 -20.11
N SER A 344 16.71 -3.37 -19.90
CA SER A 344 15.24 -3.25 -19.75
C SER A 344 14.51 -3.57 -21.05
N LYS A 345 15.13 -3.23 -22.20
CA LYS A 345 14.57 -3.49 -23.51
C LYS A 345 15.23 -4.70 -24.17
N PRO A 346 14.45 -5.51 -24.91
CA PRO A 346 15.04 -6.55 -25.76
C PRO A 346 15.88 -5.91 -26.87
N PRO A 347 16.87 -6.65 -27.44
CA PRO A 347 17.77 -6.12 -28.46
C PRO A 347 17.00 -5.54 -29.64
N GLU A 348 17.52 -4.48 -30.25
CA GLU A 348 16.84 -3.77 -31.34
C GLU A 348 16.76 -4.61 -32.62
N GLU A 349 17.72 -5.51 -32.82
CA GLU A 349 17.82 -6.36 -34.02
C GLU A 349 16.79 -7.50 -34.06
N ILE A 350 16.00 -7.67 -32.99
CA ILE A 350 15.02 -8.75 -32.86
C ILE A 350 13.62 -8.24 -33.21
N SER A 351 12.94 -8.98 -34.09
CA SER A 351 11.53 -8.76 -34.35
C SER A 351 10.72 -8.96 -33.07
N LYS A 352 10.05 -7.90 -32.63
CA LYS A 352 9.28 -7.83 -31.39
C LYS A 352 7.93 -7.19 -31.64
N ASN A 353 6.90 -7.73 -30.99
CA ASN A 353 5.57 -7.14 -30.94
C ASN A 353 5.32 -6.62 -29.52
N ALA A 354 4.82 -5.40 -29.38
CA ALA A 354 4.46 -4.86 -28.07
C ALA A 354 3.29 -5.64 -27.45
N VAL A 355 3.38 -5.93 -26.16
CA VAL A 355 2.35 -6.58 -25.35
C VAL A 355 2.12 -5.71 -24.12
N GLY A 356 1.12 -4.83 -24.19
CA GLY A 356 0.89 -3.80 -23.18
C GLY A 356 1.96 -2.70 -23.21
N LEU A 357 2.12 -1.99 -22.08
CA LEU A 357 3.01 -0.81 -21.98
C LEU A 357 4.48 -1.17 -21.71
N HIS A 358 4.76 -2.30 -21.06
CA HIS A 358 6.11 -2.69 -20.57
C HIS A 358 6.47 -4.14 -20.92
N GLY A 359 5.90 -4.65 -22.01
CA GLY A 359 6.08 -6.04 -22.42
C GLY A 359 6.29 -6.18 -23.92
N TRP A 360 7.07 -7.17 -24.31
CA TRP A 360 7.30 -7.53 -25.70
C TRP A 360 7.19 -9.03 -25.90
N GLN A 361 6.54 -9.44 -26.98
CA GLN A 361 6.65 -10.80 -27.50
C GLN A 361 7.81 -10.84 -28.50
N LEU A 362 8.79 -11.70 -28.25
CA LEU A 362 9.99 -11.83 -29.07
C LEU A 362 9.87 -12.98 -30.08
N LYS A 363 10.37 -12.74 -31.30
CA LYS A 363 10.59 -13.81 -32.29
C LYS A 363 12.05 -14.26 -32.24
N ILE A 364 12.31 -15.35 -31.54
CA ILE A 364 13.65 -15.92 -31.38
C ILE A 364 13.85 -17.07 -32.39
N ALA A 365 14.96 -17.03 -33.13
CA ALA A 365 15.31 -18.07 -34.08
C ALA A 365 15.50 -19.44 -33.39
N GLY A 366 14.95 -20.49 -33.97
CA GLY A 366 15.02 -21.85 -33.42
C GLY A 366 13.97 -22.17 -32.34
N MET A 367 13.04 -21.25 -32.06
CA MET A 367 11.88 -21.54 -31.21
C MET A 367 10.92 -22.52 -31.91
N PRO A 368 10.43 -23.56 -31.21
CA PRO A 368 9.43 -24.46 -31.76
C PRO A 368 8.11 -23.76 -32.11
N ILE A 369 7.40 -24.31 -33.10
CA ILE A 369 6.07 -23.84 -33.49
C ILE A 369 5.12 -23.88 -32.28
N GLY A 370 4.33 -22.83 -32.11
CA GLY A 370 3.40 -22.68 -30.99
C GLY A 370 4.02 -22.19 -29.69
N THR A 371 5.35 -22.00 -29.63
CA THR A 371 6.01 -21.40 -28.46
C THR A 371 6.15 -19.89 -28.61
N LYS A 372 5.93 -19.14 -27.54
CA LYS A 372 6.14 -17.70 -27.47
C LYS A 372 7.11 -17.36 -26.34
N VAL A 373 7.85 -16.27 -26.52
CA VAL A 373 8.69 -15.70 -25.47
C VAL A 373 8.24 -14.28 -25.21
N PHE A 374 7.90 -14.02 -23.95
CA PHE A 374 7.57 -12.69 -23.47
C PHE A 374 8.73 -12.13 -22.67
N TRP A 375 8.94 -10.83 -22.83
CA TRP A 375 9.98 -10.04 -22.18
C TRP A 375 9.29 -8.89 -21.47
N TYR A 376 9.34 -8.87 -20.15
CA TYR A 376 8.72 -7.85 -19.33
C TYR A 376 9.77 -7.01 -18.62
N GLU A 377 9.66 -5.70 -18.80
CA GLU A 377 10.39 -4.71 -18.03
C GLU A 377 9.80 -4.58 -16.62
N ALA A 378 10.68 -4.29 -15.65
CA ALA A 378 10.29 -4.01 -14.29
C ALA A 378 9.39 -2.77 -14.24
N ARG A 379 8.15 -2.92 -13.75
CA ARG A 379 7.20 -1.81 -13.69
C ARG A 379 7.57 -0.83 -12.58
N LYS A 380 7.46 0.48 -12.84
CA LYS A 380 7.45 1.59 -11.86
C LYS A 380 8.67 1.77 -10.94
N GLY A 381 9.69 0.93 -10.99
CA GLY A 381 10.71 0.98 -9.94
C GLY A 381 10.92 -0.32 -9.19
N ASP A 382 10.00 -1.26 -9.36
CA ASP A 382 9.87 -2.44 -8.53
C ASP A 382 10.55 -3.66 -9.13
N ARG A 383 10.95 -4.59 -8.27
CA ARG A 383 11.44 -5.89 -8.68
C ARG A 383 10.31 -6.73 -9.28
N HIS A 384 10.68 -7.68 -10.14
CA HIS A 384 9.70 -8.61 -10.68
C HIS A 384 9.14 -9.50 -9.56
N HIS A 385 7.85 -9.84 -9.65
CA HIS A 385 7.25 -10.87 -8.83
C HIS A 385 7.42 -12.23 -9.51
N ALA A 386 7.40 -13.31 -8.73
CA ALA A 386 7.31 -14.65 -9.29
C ALA A 386 6.04 -14.78 -10.16
N LEU A 387 6.14 -15.49 -11.28
CA LEU A 387 5.05 -15.69 -12.23
C LEU A 387 3.81 -16.27 -11.56
N TYR A 388 3.97 -17.17 -10.60
CA TYR A 388 2.89 -17.72 -9.79
C TYR A 388 2.06 -16.59 -9.13
N THR A 389 2.75 -15.64 -8.51
CA THR A 389 2.14 -14.49 -7.84
C THR A 389 1.45 -13.57 -8.84
N CYS A 390 2.12 -13.23 -9.96
CA CYS A 390 1.53 -12.42 -11.03
C CYS A 390 0.22 -13.01 -11.58
N LEU A 391 0.20 -14.32 -11.87
CA LEU A 391 -0.99 -15.00 -12.40
C LEU A 391 -2.13 -14.97 -11.38
N ARG A 392 -1.85 -15.14 -10.07
CA ARG A 392 -2.88 -15.05 -9.03
C ARG A 392 -3.41 -13.64 -8.83
N PHE A 393 -2.57 -12.61 -8.94
CA PHE A 393 -3.03 -11.22 -8.99
C PHE A 393 -3.98 -10.97 -10.17
N GLY A 394 -3.73 -11.62 -11.32
CA GLY A 394 -4.61 -11.62 -12.48
C GLY A 394 -5.84 -12.53 -12.37
N GLY A 395 -6.14 -13.08 -11.20
CA GLY A 395 -7.30 -13.94 -10.95
C GLY A 395 -7.18 -15.39 -11.47
N LYS A 396 -6.00 -15.77 -12.00
CA LYS A 396 -5.75 -17.12 -12.51
C LYS A 396 -5.41 -18.09 -11.38
N LYS A 397 -5.56 -19.39 -11.65
CA LYS A 397 -5.25 -20.47 -10.71
C LYS A 397 -4.10 -21.33 -11.26
N PRO A 398 -2.86 -20.82 -11.26
CA PRO A 398 -1.72 -21.58 -11.73
C PRO A 398 -1.47 -22.81 -10.86
N VAL A 399 -1.13 -23.93 -11.49
CA VAL A 399 -0.76 -25.18 -10.82
C VAL A 399 0.71 -25.49 -11.13
N PRO A 400 1.55 -25.83 -10.14
CA PRO A 400 2.92 -26.27 -10.40
C PRO A 400 2.95 -27.44 -11.38
N PHE A 401 3.83 -27.38 -12.38
CA PHE A 401 4.03 -28.49 -13.30
C PHE A 401 4.73 -29.64 -12.56
N GLN A 402 4.10 -30.81 -12.52
CA GLN A 402 4.60 -31.96 -11.76
C GLN A 402 5.74 -32.67 -12.49
N ASP A 403 6.91 -32.04 -12.54
CA ASP A 403 8.15 -32.63 -13.04
C ASP A 403 9.32 -32.19 -12.16
N LYS A 404 10.01 -33.16 -11.55
CA LYS A 404 11.17 -32.91 -10.68
C LYS A 404 12.31 -32.18 -11.41
N LYS A 405 12.37 -32.25 -12.74
CA LYS A 405 13.37 -31.53 -13.55
C LYS A 405 12.94 -30.11 -13.93
N ASN A 406 11.68 -29.74 -13.71
CA ASN A 406 11.11 -28.44 -14.09
C ASN A 406 10.35 -27.79 -12.94
N SER A 407 11.01 -27.64 -11.79
CA SER A 407 10.40 -27.17 -10.54
C SER A 407 9.76 -25.77 -10.62
N ASN A 408 10.10 -24.96 -11.63
CA ASN A 408 9.68 -23.56 -11.75
C ASN A 408 8.69 -23.32 -12.89
N ALA A 409 8.18 -24.39 -13.52
CA ALA A 409 7.15 -24.28 -14.54
C ALA A 409 5.74 -24.38 -13.95
N LEU A 410 4.80 -23.66 -14.54
CA LEU A 410 3.40 -23.59 -14.13
C LEU A 410 2.49 -23.99 -15.28
N LEU A 411 1.32 -24.53 -14.94
CA LEU A 411 0.19 -24.72 -15.85
C LEU A 411 -0.88 -23.67 -15.54
N SER A 412 -1.30 -22.92 -16.57
CA SER A 412 -2.43 -22.00 -16.48
C SER A 412 -3.13 -21.92 -17.83
N ASP A 413 -4.46 -22.01 -17.84
CA ASP A 413 -5.31 -21.82 -19.02
C ASP A 413 -4.92 -22.69 -20.24
N GLY A 414 -4.43 -23.92 -19.99
CA GLY A 414 -4.00 -24.84 -21.07
C GLY A 414 -2.58 -24.58 -21.59
N TYR A 415 -1.83 -23.67 -20.97
CA TYR A 415 -0.45 -23.36 -21.32
C TYR A 415 0.52 -23.83 -20.24
N TRP A 416 1.68 -24.32 -20.69
CA TRP A 416 2.89 -24.46 -19.92
C TRP A 416 3.64 -23.13 -19.95
N LEU A 417 3.90 -22.60 -18.77
CA LEU A 417 4.58 -21.33 -18.57
C LEU A 417 5.84 -21.56 -17.76
N LYS A 418 7.00 -21.13 -18.27
CA LYS A 418 8.25 -21.19 -17.53
C LYS A 418 8.87 -19.81 -17.46
N GLU A 419 9.19 -19.38 -16.25
CA GLU A 419 9.81 -18.09 -15.99
C GLU A 419 11.33 -18.18 -15.92
N PHE A 420 11.96 -17.08 -16.29
CA PHE A 420 13.38 -16.79 -16.16
C PHE A 420 13.54 -15.31 -15.82
N PHE A 421 14.65 -14.96 -15.21
CA PHE A 421 15.04 -13.57 -14.97
C PHE A 421 16.38 -13.32 -15.64
N LEU A 422 16.53 -12.22 -16.37
CA LEU A 422 17.84 -11.79 -16.86
C LEU A 422 18.29 -10.61 -16.01
N HIS A 423 19.38 -10.76 -15.28
CA HIS A 423 19.92 -9.73 -14.39
C HIS A 423 21.43 -9.65 -14.58
N LYS A 424 21.96 -8.45 -14.84
CA LYS A 424 23.41 -8.24 -15.12
C LYS A 424 23.99 -9.25 -16.13
N GLY A 425 23.28 -9.49 -17.24
CA GLY A 425 23.69 -10.43 -18.29
C GLY A 425 23.55 -11.93 -17.95
N ARG A 426 23.21 -12.27 -16.69
CA ARG A 426 23.00 -13.66 -16.25
C ARG A 426 21.53 -14.05 -16.37
N LEU A 427 21.27 -15.15 -17.06
CA LEU A 427 19.96 -15.80 -17.04
C LEU A 427 19.81 -16.65 -15.77
N ILE A 428 18.83 -16.30 -14.96
CA ILE A 428 18.50 -16.88 -13.67
C ILE A 428 17.18 -17.64 -13.82
N GLU A 429 17.12 -18.86 -13.27
CA GLU A 429 15.99 -19.77 -13.49
C GLU A 429 15.02 -19.82 -12.31
N THR A 430 15.48 -19.44 -11.12
CA THR A 430 14.69 -19.48 -9.89
C THR A 430 14.42 -18.08 -9.39
N TYR A 431 13.23 -17.87 -8.83
CA TYR A 431 12.87 -16.59 -8.25
C TYR A 431 13.74 -16.23 -7.03
N ASP A 432 14.09 -17.21 -6.20
CA ASP A 432 14.92 -17.00 -5.02
C ASP A 432 16.31 -16.47 -5.41
N GLU A 433 16.96 -17.10 -6.38
CA GLU A 433 18.26 -16.63 -6.89
C GLU A 433 18.17 -15.23 -7.49
N TYR A 434 17.06 -14.91 -8.19
CA TYR A 434 16.83 -13.57 -8.72
C TYR A 434 16.66 -12.53 -7.61
N ILE A 435 15.93 -12.86 -6.54
CA ILE A 435 15.76 -11.96 -5.39
C ILE A 435 17.11 -11.72 -4.71
N PHE A 436 17.91 -12.76 -4.50
CA PHE A 436 19.25 -12.60 -3.93
C PHE A 436 20.19 -11.79 -4.83
N SER A 437 20.16 -12.02 -6.14
CA SER A 437 21.01 -11.29 -7.10
C SER A 437 20.62 -9.80 -7.19
N SER A 438 19.32 -9.51 -7.11
CA SER A 438 18.77 -8.15 -7.22
C SER A 438 18.61 -7.41 -5.88
N LEU A 439 18.86 -8.05 -4.74
CA LEU A 439 18.62 -7.45 -3.41
C LEU A 439 19.47 -6.19 -3.16
N PHE A 440 20.71 -6.19 -3.65
CA PHE A 440 21.68 -5.10 -3.48
C PHE A 440 22.15 -4.51 -4.82
N SER A 441 21.43 -4.77 -5.91
CA SER A 441 21.84 -4.27 -7.24
C SER A 441 21.59 -2.78 -7.44
N GLY A 442 21.04 -2.09 -6.43
CA GLY A 442 20.65 -0.69 -6.50
C GLY A 442 19.50 -0.51 -7.47
N TYR A 443 19.83 -0.22 -8.73
CA TYR A 443 18.88 0.23 -9.75
C TYR A 443 18.59 -0.80 -10.85
N ASP A 444 19.50 -1.75 -11.11
CA ASP A 444 19.28 -2.79 -12.11
C ASP A 444 18.37 -3.88 -11.54
N LYS A 445 17.13 -3.92 -12.03
CA LYS A 445 16.09 -4.87 -11.62
C LYS A 445 16.01 -6.09 -12.54
N GLY A 446 16.78 -6.07 -13.63
CA GLY A 446 16.69 -7.07 -14.68
C GLY A 446 15.33 -7.11 -15.37
N VAL A 447 15.11 -8.18 -16.12
CA VAL A 447 13.87 -8.42 -16.88
C VAL A 447 13.30 -9.79 -16.56
N HIS A 448 11.97 -9.88 -16.64
CA HIS A 448 11.25 -11.13 -16.46
C HIS A 448 10.91 -11.70 -17.81
N ILE A 449 11.43 -12.89 -18.09
CA ILE A 449 11.27 -13.58 -19.36
C ILE A 449 10.38 -14.79 -19.12
N ILE A 450 9.31 -14.92 -19.90
CA ILE A 450 8.36 -16.03 -19.77
C ILE A 450 8.29 -16.76 -21.11
N ILE A 451 8.56 -18.07 -21.08
CA ILE A 451 8.24 -18.96 -22.18
C ILE A 451 6.81 -19.46 -21.99
N GLU A 452 5.97 -19.27 -23.00
CA GLU A 452 4.63 -19.85 -23.09
C GLU A 452 4.59 -20.89 -24.19
N ALA A 453 4.09 -22.09 -23.89
CA ALA A 453 3.83 -23.13 -24.87
C ALA A 453 2.54 -23.89 -24.53
N PRO A 454 1.89 -24.56 -25.51
CA PRO A 454 0.77 -25.45 -25.24
C PRO A 454 1.11 -26.52 -24.18
N ALA A 455 0.20 -26.77 -23.24
CA ALA A 455 0.45 -27.73 -22.15
C ALA A 455 0.61 -29.19 -22.61
N ASN A 456 0.18 -29.51 -23.84
CA ASN A 456 0.32 -30.83 -24.46
C ASN A 456 1.61 -30.97 -25.31
N LEU A 457 2.43 -29.93 -25.43
CA LEU A 457 3.67 -29.97 -26.20
C LEU A 457 4.66 -30.99 -25.59
N PRO A 458 5.34 -31.85 -26.36
CA PRO A 458 6.32 -32.81 -25.82
C PRO A 458 7.46 -32.14 -25.03
N TYR A 459 8.01 -32.85 -24.05
CA TYR A 459 9.09 -32.34 -23.18
C TYR A 459 10.32 -31.90 -23.99
N GLU A 460 10.73 -32.71 -24.98
CA GLU A 460 11.89 -32.44 -25.83
C GLU A 460 11.73 -31.13 -26.60
N THR A 461 10.48 -30.79 -26.96
CA THR A 461 10.16 -29.54 -27.65
C THR A 461 10.27 -28.34 -26.71
N ARG A 462 9.84 -28.48 -25.44
CA ARG A 462 10.03 -27.43 -24.42
C ARG A 462 11.51 -27.22 -24.11
N GLU A 463 12.27 -28.29 -23.99
CA GLU A 463 13.71 -28.24 -23.77
C GLU A 463 14.44 -27.54 -24.95
N LYS A 464 14.00 -27.76 -26.19
CA LYS A 464 14.49 -27.03 -27.36
C LYS A 464 14.20 -25.52 -27.26
N ALA A 465 13.03 -25.13 -26.77
CA ALA A 465 12.69 -23.72 -26.55
C ALA A 465 13.63 -23.07 -25.51
N GLU A 466 13.88 -23.75 -24.39
CA GLU A 466 14.81 -23.26 -23.37
C GLU A 466 16.24 -23.13 -23.91
N LYS A 467 16.71 -24.13 -24.67
CA LYS A 467 18.02 -24.08 -25.34
C LYS A 467 18.11 -22.92 -26.33
N ALA A 468 17.04 -22.64 -27.08
CA ALA A 468 16.97 -21.51 -27.98
C ALA A 468 17.06 -20.17 -27.22
N LEU A 469 16.33 -20.03 -26.10
CA LEU A 469 16.42 -18.85 -25.23
C LEU A 469 17.83 -18.65 -24.68
N ARG A 470 18.48 -19.70 -24.17
CA ARG A 470 19.85 -19.60 -23.63
C ARG A 470 20.87 -19.17 -24.69
N ARG A 471 20.77 -19.70 -25.91
CA ARG A 471 21.63 -19.27 -27.04
C ARG A 471 21.38 -17.82 -27.39
N PHE A 472 20.12 -17.41 -27.39
CA PHE A 472 19.72 -16.02 -27.62
C PHE A 472 20.35 -15.10 -26.57
N ILE A 473 20.17 -15.38 -25.28
CA ILE A 473 20.78 -14.58 -24.21
C ILE A 473 22.31 -14.58 -24.34
N LYS A 474 22.93 -15.73 -24.64
CA LYS A 474 24.38 -15.82 -24.83
C LYS A 474 24.90 -14.94 -25.96
N LYS A 475 24.16 -14.86 -27.06
CA LYS A 475 24.54 -14.06 -28.23
C LYS A 475 24.50 -12.56 -27.94
N TYR A 476 23.51 -12.09 -27.19
CA TYR A 476 23.25 -10.66 -27.03
C TYR A 476 23.70 -10.06 -25.69
N TYR A 477 23.91 -10.87 -24.64
CA TYR A 477 24.10 -10.36 -23.27
C TYR A 477 25.26 -10.99 -22.47
N LEU A 478 25.87 -12.09 -22.92
CA LEU A 478 27.00 -12.75 -22.22
C LEU A 478 28.40 -12.30 -22.70
N PHE A 479 28.49 -11.23 -23.50
CA PHE A 479 29.74 -10.65 -24.00
C PHE A 479 30.12 -9.29 -23.36
N LEU A 480 29.42 -8.92 -22.28
CA LEU A 480 29.72 -7.78 -21.40
C LEU A 480 29.90 -8.31 -19.98
#